data_AF-A0A1G2A7H5-F1
#
_entry.id   AF-A0A1G2A7H5-F1
#
_cell.length_a   1.000
_cell.length_b   1.000
_cell.length_c   1.000
_cell.angle_alpha   90.00
_cell.angle_beta   90.00
_cell.angle_gamma   90.00
#
_symmetry.space_group_name_H-M   'P 1'
#
loop_
_entity.id
_entity.type
_entity.pdbx_description
1 polymer ?
#
loop_
_entity_poly.entity_id
_entity_poly.type
_entity_poly.pdbx_seq_one_letter_code
_entity_poly.pdbx_strand_id
1 'polypeptide(L)'
;MKKHLKKFKHLLKRKRHHVGYTTSAILFLGLGVLLAQNDAIPILEPPPDESQKFEEQVFPEDIVDPREVENAFREIGRLKIEARGLSKRVARLKNREEVKHKLNEIIKELDTFAANIKNPPSDYTEREVLMEFYEARMWEEVGAVRAQIELPQILKDIPLAIRRIEKLLKLKAYQTLGIDMQGVTNYLSELKTAHAEADRLYKAGDTQSAMEEIQFIQESGHPGELEGAIRRLKEINDLIKRVRDKQIQKELSEMLFPITEAINEGDFRVANEILNEVHPLVTDVSRKSYKASAKTRTDILKRLSDFEGKMNSKMEEREEMERIGEEKMMEELKAKEPAQIQPIPIESSITPTIEQTTAVQTPS
;
A
#
# COMPACT_ATOMS: atom_id res chain seq x y z
N MET A 1 -11.07 -38.06 13.06
CA MET A 1 -12.32 -37.34 12.72
C MET A 1 -12.75 -36.18 13.65
N LYS A 2 -11.96 -35.71 14.64
CA LYS A 2 -12.22 -34.42 15.35
C LYS A 2 -10.97 -33.54 15.57
N LYS A 3 -9.82 -33.90 15.00
CA LYS A 3 -8.52 -33.23 15.26
C LYS A 3 -8.13 -32.16 14.22
N HIS A 4 -8.61 -32.23 12.98
CA HIS A 4 -8.21 -31.29 11.92
C HIS A 4 -9.07 -30.00 11.89
N LEU A 5 -10.35 -30.08 12.29
CA LEU A 5 -11.23 -28.90 12.40
C LEU A 5 -10.83 -27.92 13.52
N LYS A 6 -9.98 -28.34 14.45
CA LYS A 6 -9.51 -27.51 15.57
C LYS A 6 -8.26 -26.68 15.24
N LYS A 7 -7.43 -27.11 14.28
CA LYS A 7 -6.23 -26.33 13.91
C LYS A 7 -6.61 -25.07 13.12
N PHE A 8 -7.48 -25.20 12.12
CA PHE A 8 -7.97 -24.05 11.35
C PHE A 8 -8.78 -23.05 12.20
N LYS A 9 -9.67 -23.53 13.08
CA LYS A 9 -10.49 -22.64 13.96
C LYS A 9 -9.71 -21.85 15.02
N HIS A 10 -8.46 -22.23 15.32
CA HIS A 10 -7.64 -21.53 16.32
C HIS A 10 -6.60 -20.61 15.68
N LEU A 11 -6.25 -20.82 14.40
CA LEU A 11 -5.28 -20.01 13.68
C LEU A 11 -5.87 -18.69 13.14
N LEU A 12 -7.18 -18.63 12.87
CA LEU A 12 -7.83 -17.46 12.25
C LEU A 12 -8.75 -16.66 13.19
N LYS A 13 -8.63 -16.85 14.51
CA LYS A 13 -9.53 -16.20 15.49
C LYS A 13 -9.02 -14.87 16.06
N ARG A 14 -8.11 -14.20 15.35
CA ARG A 14 -7.65 -12.84 15.68
C ARG A 14 -7.56 -12.01 14.42
N LYS A 15 -8.62 -11.25 14.12
CA LYS A 15 -8.61 -9.89 13.57
C LYS A 15 -10.07 -9.50 13.24
N ARG A 16 -10.77 -8.93 14.23
CA ARG A 16 -11.88 -8.01 13.97
C ARG A 16 -11.32 -6.59 14.06
N HIS A 17 -10.56 -6.20 13.05
CA HIS A 17 -10.28 -4.79 12.78
C HIS A 17 -10.22 -4.67 11.26
N HIS A 18 -11.13 -3.87 10.69
CA HIS A 18 -10.98 -3.38 9.32
C HIS A 18 -9.66 -2.63 9.25
N VAL A 19 -8.64 -3.29 8.73
CA VAL A 19 -7.43 -2.66 8.22
C VAL A 19 -7.05 -3.52 7.02
N GLY A 20 -7.27 -3.00 5.80
CA GLY A 20 -6.69 -3.60 4.61
C GLY A 20 -5.17 -3.53 4.77
N TYR A 21 -4.52 -4.66 5.04
CA TYR A 21 -3.08 -4.72 5.18
C TYR A 21 -2.46 -4.83 3.78
N THR A 22 -1.94 -3.70 3.31
CA THR A 22 -1.26 -3.61 2.02
C THR A 22 0.14 -4.23 2.09
N THR A 23 0.29 -5.46 1.61
CA THR A 23 1.57 -5.96 1.10
C THR A 23 1.81 -5.40 -0.30
N SER A 24 2.12 -4.10 -0.40
CA SER A 24 2.91 -3.46 -1.47
C SER A 24 2.82 -1.93 -1.33
N ALA A 25 3.48 -1.40 -0.31
CA ALA A 25 3.89 0.00 -0.28
C ALA A 25 5.42 0.08 -0.24
N ILE A 26 6.10 -0.66 -1.13
CA ILE A 26 7.41 -0.21 -1.60
C ILE A 26 7.12 0.58 -2.87
N LEU A 27 6.83 1.86 -2.68
CA LEU A 27 7.12 2.96 -3.60
C LEU A 27 6.65 4.24 -2.90
N PHE A 28 7.55 5.22 -2.81
CA PHE A 28 7.36 6.57 -2.25
C PHE A 28 7.66 6.75 -0.74
N LEU A 29 8.90 6.45 -0.34
CA LEU A 29 9.55 7.25 0.70
C LEU A 29 10.20 8.46 0.02
N GLY A 30 9.45 9.57 -0.06
CA GLY A 30 10.03 10.89 -0.35
C GLY A 30 10.79 11.36 0.87
N LEU A 31 12.11 11.21 0.85
CA LEU A 31 13.01 11.67 1.91
C LEU A 31 13.33 13.16 1.67
N GLY A 32 12.45 14.05 2.13
CA GLY A 32 12.79 15.47 2.29
C GLY A 32 13.51 15.65 3.62
N VAL A 33 14.83 15.88 3.57
CA VAL A 33 15.59 16.27 4.77
C VAL A 33 15.43 17.76 4.99
N LEU A 34 14.88 18.09 6.16
CA LEU A 34 14.61 19.43 6.68
C LEU A 34 15.92 20.10 7.11
N LEU A 35 16.25 21.27 6.56
CA LEU A 35 17.29 22.16 7.08
C LEU A 35 16.80 22.78 8.39
N ALA A 36 17.42 22.44 9.50
CA ALA A 36 17.18 23.08 10.79
C ALA A 36 18.03 24.35 10.90
N GLN A 37 17.36 25.51 10.91
CA GLN A 37 17.90 26.76 11.43
C GLN A 37 18.18 26.58 12.92
N ASN A 38 19.41 26.87 13.37
CA ASN A 38 19.72 26.96 14.79
C ASN A 38 20.04 28.41 15.15
N ASP A 39 19.20 28.94 16.03
CA ASP A 39 19.30 30.26 16.64
C ASP A 39 20.54 30.39 17.54
N ALA A 40 20.95 31.64 17.70
CA ALA A 40 22.13 32.16 18.35
C ALA A 40 22.39 31.68 19.80
N ILE A 41 23.67 31.46 20.11
CA ILE A 41 24.21 31.50 21.49
C ILE A 41 25.34 32.55 21.49
N PRO A 42 25.31 33.59 22.36
CA PRO A 42 26.38 34.57 22.42
C PRO A 42 27.53 34.00 23.25
N ILE A 43 28.65 33.69 22.61
CA ILE A 43 29.91 33.37 23.29
C ILE A 43 30.71 34.66 23.41
N LEU A 44 31.06 35.04 24.64
CA LEU A 44 31.98 36.14 24.94
C LEU A 44 33.34 35.90 24.26
N GLU A 45 33.75 36.80 23.38
CA GLU A 45 35.11 36.85 22.82
C GLU A 45 36.10 37.46 23.83
N PRO A 46 37.26 36.83 24.10
CA PRO A 46 38.46 37.55 24.51
C PRO A 46 39.17 38.17 23.29
N PRO A 47 39.95 39.26 23.47
CA PRO A 47 40.46 40.09 22.36
C PRO A 47 41.48 39.37 21.46
N PRO A 48 41.66 39.81 20.20
CA PRO A 48 42.36 39.07 19.17
C PRO A 48 43.88 39.15 19.35
N ASP A 49 44.54 37.99 19.29
CA ASP A 49 45.99 37.88 19.09
C ASP A 49 46.27 37.97 17.57
N GLU A 50 46.92 39.04 17.13
CA GLU A 50 47.22 39.39 15.72
C GLU A 50 48.27 38.47 15.05
N SER A 51 48.42 37.22 15.47
CA SER A 51 49.55 36.39 15.06
C SER A 51 49.16 35.00 14.55
N GLN A 52 48.07 34.88 13.80
CA GLN A 52 47.84 33.72 12.95
C GLN A 52 47.40 34.17 11.55
N LYS A 53 48.29 33.94 10.58
CA LYS A 53 47.95 33.98 9.16
C LYS A 53 46.76 33.03 8.97
N PHE A 54 45.59 33.59 8.65
CA PHE A 54 44.47 32.82 8.14
C PHE A 54 44.95 32.17 6.84
N GLU A 55 45.36 30.90 6.92
CA GLU A 55 45.05 29.99 5.83
C GLU A 55 43.53 30.07 5.67
N GLU A 56 43.10 30.54 4.52
CA GLU A 56 41.71 30.49 4.08
C GLU A 56 41.33 29.00 4.09
N GLN A 57 40.79 28.52 5.22
CA GLN A 57 40.09 27.26 5.28
C GLN A 57 38.87 27.41 4.38
N VAL A 58 39.02 26.98 3.12
CA VAL A 58 37.90 26.68 2.24
C VAL A 58 37.08 25.61 2.96
N PHE A 59 36.00 26.01 3.61
CA PHE A 59 35.01 25.07 4.15
C PHE A 59 34.45 24.27 2.96
N PRO A 60 34.53 22.93 2.95
CA PRO A 60 34.02 22.11 1.86
C PRO A 60 32.49 22.01 1.97
N GLU A 61 31.76 23.10 1.76
CA GLU A 61 30.29 23.11 1.73
C GLU A 61 29.72 22.65 0.36
N ASP A 62 30.56 22.58 -0.67
CA ASP A 62 30.16 22.25 -2.05
C ASP A 62 30.42 20.80 -2.47
N ILE A 63 30.95 19.93 -1.60
CA ILE A 63 31.13 18.51 -1.95
C ILE A 63 29.79 17.78 -1.78
N VAL A 64 29.14 17.53 -2.90
CA VAL A 64 27.94 16.69 -2.98
C VAL A 64 28.31 15.21 -2.83
N ASP A 65 27.55 14.44 -2.04
CA ASP A 65 27.73 12.98 -1.98
C ASP A 65 27.42 12.37 -3.36
N PRO A 66 28.34 11.61 -3.98
CA PRO A 66 28.09 10.92 -5.25
C PRO A 66 26.81 10.07 -5.27
N ARG A 67 26.35 9.59 -4.11
CA ARG A 67 25.09 8.85 -3.96
C ARG A 67 23.87 9.73 -4.22
N GLU A 68 23.90 11.00 -3.84
CA GLU A 68 22.80 11.94 -4.11
C GLU A 68 22.65 12.20 -5.60
N VAL A 69 23.77 12.37 -6.30
CA VAL A 69 23.83 12.49 -7.76
C VAL A 69 23.30 11.23 -8.43
N GLU A 70 23.72 10.05 -7.97
CA GLU A 70 23.23 8.78 -8.50
C GLU A 70 21.71 8.61 -8.28
N ASN A 71 21.22 8.97 -7.09
CA ASN A 71 19.79 8.92 -6.77
C ASN A 71 18.98 9.88 -7.65
N ALA A 72 19.48 11.10 -7.89
CA ALA A 72 18.84 12.04 -8.80
C ALA A 72 18.74 11.47 -10.23
N PHE A 73 19.82 10.86 -10.75
CA PHE A 73 19.77 10.20 -12.06
C PHE A 73 18.81 9.02 -12.12
N ARG A 74 18.73 8.21 -11.05
CA ARG A 74 17.76 7.11 -10.95
C ARG A 74 16.33 7.63 -10.98
N GLU A 75 16.04 8.68 -10.22
CA GLU A 75 14.70 9.28 -10.16
C GLU A 75 14.32 9.93 -11.49
N ILE A 76 15.20 10.74 -12.09
CA ILE A 76 15.01 11.29 -13.44
C ILE A 76 14.76 10.18 -14.45
N GLY A 77 15.56 9.10 -14.40
CA GLY A 77 15.39 7.93 -15.26
C GLY A 77 13.99 7.30 -15.12
N ARG A 78 13.54 7.11 -13.89
CA ARG A 78 12.21 6.58 -13.58
C ARG A 78 11.09 7.48 -14.08
N LEU A 79 11.15 8.78 -13.79
CA LEU A 79 10.16 9.77 -14.21
C LEU A 79 10.07 9.87 -15.74
N LYS A 80 11.22 9.79 -16.44
CA LYS A 80 11.24 9.76 -17.92
C LYS A 80 10.58 8.52 -18.48
N ILE A 81 10.80 7.35 -17.88
CA ILE A 81 10.15 6.11 -18.30
C ILE A 81 8.63 6.22 -18.13
N GLU A 82 8.19 6.76 -16.98
CA GLU A 82 6.76 6.98 -16.70
C GLU A 82 6.14 7.98 -17.68
N ALA A 83 6.71 9.18 -17.83
CA ALA A 83 6.22 10.22 -18.75
C ALA A 83 6.16 9.75 -20.22
N ARG A 84 7.15 8.98 -20.68
CA ARG A 84 7.12 8.36 -22.02
C ARG A 84 6.05 7.27 -22.12
N GLY A 85 5.85 6.49 -21.06
CA GLY A 85 4.77 5.53 -20.95
C GLY A 85 3.40 6.19 -21.09
N LEU A 86 3.17 7.28 -20.35
CA LEU A 86 1.97 8.11 -20.42
C LEU A 86 1.79 8.70 -21.82
N SER A 87 2.85 9.23 -22.44
CA SER A 87 2.81 9.79 -23.80
C SER A 87 2.29 8.78 -24.82
N LYS A 88 2.74 7.53 -24.75
CA LYS A 88 2.26 6.44 -25.60
C LYS A 88 0.79 6.12 -25.38
N ARG A 89 0.29 6.23 -24.14
CA ARG A 89 -1.14 6.03 -23.83
C ARG A 89 -1.98 7.18 -24.38
N VAL A 90 -1.57 8.43 -24.16
CA VAL A 90 -2.28 9.62 -24.64
C VAL A 90 -2.29 9.72 -26.16
N ALA A 91 -1.25 9.26 -26.85
CA ALA A 91 -1.21 9.17 -28.31
C ALA A 91 -2.39 8.38 -28.90
N ARG A 92 -2.96 7.44 -28.14
CA ARG A 92 -4.12 6.62 -28.54
C ARG A 92 -5.47 7.26 -28.19
N LEU A 93 -5.47 8.35 -27.43
CA LEU A 93 -6.66 9.06 -26.99
C LEU A 93 -6.94 10.24 -27.94
N LYS A 94 -8.22 10.46 -28.25
CA LYS A 94 -8.67 11.63 -29.05
C LYS A 94 -8.76 12.86 -28.16
N ASN A 95 -8.51 14.05 -28.72
CA ASN A 95 -8.70 15.35 -28.07
C ASN A 95 -7.91 15.53 -26.76
N ARG A 96 -6.64 15.11 -26.74
CA ARG A 96 -5.74 15.25 -25.59
C ARG A 96 -4.42 15.94 -25.94
N GLU A 97 -4.45 16.86 -26.90
CA GLU A 97 -3.23 17.54 -27.39
C GLU A 97 -2.53 18.36 -26.30
N GLU A 98 -3.27 19.02 -25.41
CA GLU A 98 -2.72 19.73 -24.25
C GLU A 98 -1.94 18.80 -23.31
N VAL A 99 -2.48 17.61 -23.04
CA VAL A 99 -1.81 16.60 -22.20
C VAL A 99 -0.56 16.06 -22.89
N LYS A 100 -0.58 15.88 -24.22
CA LYS A 100 0.61 15.50 -25.00
C LYS A 100 1.68 16.58 -24.95
N HIS A 101 1.29 17.85 -25.05
CA HIS A 101 2.22 18.98 -24.95
C HIS A 101 2.90 19.00 -23.58
N LYS A 102 2.11 18.94 -22.49
CA LYS A 102 2.63 18.94 -21.12
C LYS A 102 3.58 17.76 -20.86
N LEU A 103 3.29 16.57 -21.38
CA LEU A 103 4.21 15.42 -21.27
C LEU A 103 5.53 15.65 -22.02
N ASN A 104 5.50 16.28 -23.20
CA ASN A 104 6.71 16.59 -23.95
C ASN A 104 7.56 17.66 -23.24
N GLU A 105 6.92 18.64 -22.59
CA GLU A 105 7.60 19.64 -21.75
C GLU A 105 8.29 18.98 -20.56
N ILE A 106 7.56 18.15 -19.79
CA ILE A 106 8.13 17.38 -18.67
C ILE A 106 9.34 16.55 -19.11
N ILE A 107 9.26 15.88 -20.27
CA ILE A 107 10.38 15.07 -20.78
C ILE A 107 11.59 15.95 -21.11
N LYS A 108 11.38 17.12 -21.73
CA LYS A 108 12.47 18.07 -22.06
C LYS A 108 13.09 18.66 -20.80
N GLU A 109 12.29 18.97 -19.80
CA GLU A 109 12.73 19.51 -18.52
C GLU A 109 13.55 18.47 -17.74
N LEU A 110 13.11 17.22 -17.70
CA LEU A 110 13.89 16.10 -17.15
C LEU A 110 15.20 15.85 -17.93
N ASP A 111 15.21 16.06 -19.25
CA ASP A 111 16.44 16.03 -20.06
C ASP A 111 17.39 17.19 -19.71
N THR A 112 16.83 18.36 -19.38
CA THR A 112 17.59 19.55 -18.97
C THR A 112 18.21 19.36 -17.59
N PHE A 113 17.44 18.88 -16.60
CA PHE A 113 17.99 18.53 -15.28
C PHE A 113 19.08 17.47 -15.37
N ALA A 114 18.89 16.43 -16.19
CA ALA A 114 19.94 15.41 -16.40
C ALA A 114 21.22 16.00 -17.00
N ALA A 115 21.10 16.96 -17.93
CA ALA A 115 22.23 17.62 -18.55
C ALA A 115 22.96 18.52 -17.56
N ASN A 116 22.23 19.32 -16.78
CA ASN A 116 22.78 20.23 -15.78
C ASN A 116 23.45 19.46 -14.64
N ILE A 117 22.85 18.38 -14.13
CA ILE A 117 23.48 17.56 -13.06
C ILE A 117 24.76 16.91 -13.58
N LYS A 118 24.77 16.47 -14.85
CA LYS A 118 25.96 15.86 -15.45
C LYS A 118 27.08 16.87 -15.66
N ASN A 119 26.73 18.07 -16.11
CA ASN A 119 27.64 19.15 -16.41
C ASN A 119 27.01 20.47 -15.92
N PRO A 120 27.28 20.86 -14.66
CA PRO A 120 26.73 22.10 -14.11
C PRO A 120 27.09 23.31 -14.98
N PRO A 121 26.14 24.24 -15.23
CA PRO A 121 26.44 25.50 -15.89
C PRO A 121 27.53 26.28 -15.14
N SER A 122 28.26 27.15 -15.83
CA SER A 122 29.37 27.92 -15.24
C SER A 122 28.98 28.76 -14.03
N ASP A 123 27.71 29.12 -13.94
CA ASP A 123 27.17 30.05 -12.96
C ASP A 123 26.52 29.32 -11.77
N TYR A 124 26.62 27.98 -11.73
CA TYR A 124 25.97 27.13 -10.73
C TYR A 124 26.91 26.08 -10.14
N THR A 125 26.79 25.84 -8.85
CA THR A 125 27.42 24.72 -8.15
C THR A 125 26.65 23.41 -8.37
N GLU A 126 27.29 22.26 -8.17
CA GLU A 126 26.64 20.94 -8.24
C GLU A 126 25.48 20.81 -7.24
N ARG A 127 25.64 21.41 -6.05
CA ARG A 127 24.61 21.45 -5.00
C ARG A 127 23.38 22.26 -5.45
N GLU A 128 23.58 23.43 -6.04
CA GLU A 128 22.47 24.27 -6.51
C GLU A 128 21.67 23.58 -7.62
N VAL A 129 22.35 22.92 -8.56
CA VAL A 129 21.67 22.17 -9.63
C VAL A 129 20.83 21.01 -9.09
N LEU A 130 21.33 20.29 -8.07
CA LEU A 130 20.55 19.24 -7.42
C LEU A 130 19.35 19.80 -6.65
N MET A 131 19.54 20.93 -5.97
CA MET A 131 18.46 21.62 -5.26
C MET A 131 17.34 22.03 -6.22
N GLU A 132 17.68 22.65 -7.36
CA GLU A 132 16.69 23.00 -8.40
C GLU A 132 15.87 21.79 -8.87
N PHE A 133 16.51 20.63 -9.07
CA PHE A 133 15.80 19.40 -9.46
C PHE A 133 14.80 18.94 -8.38
N TYR A 134 15.19 18.94 -7.11
CA TYR A 134 14.29 18.51 -6.03
C TYR A 134 13.18 19.53 -5.76
N GLU A 135 13.47 20.83 -5.87
CA GLU A 135 12.50 21.91 -5.73
C GLU A 135 11.46 21.94 -6.87
N ALA A 136 11.84 21.50 -8.07
CA ALA A 136 10.93 21.40 -9.20
C ALA A 136 9.82 20.34 -9.02
N ARG A 137 9.98 19.43 -8.04
CA ARG A 137 8.99 18.40 -7.69
C ARG A 137 8.41 17.67 -8.89
N MET A 138 9.26 17.28 -9.84
CA MET A 138 8.84 16.68 -11.11
C MET A 138 7.97 15.40 -10.94
N TRP A 139 8.04 14.75 -9.78
CA TRP A 139 7.14 13.63 -9.44
C TRP A 139 5.68 14.08 -9.30
N GLU A 140 5.41 15.27 -8.74
CA GLU A 140 4.05 15.84 -8.63
C GLU A 140 3.53 16.19 -10.02
N GLU A 141 4.35 16.78 -10.88
CA GLU A 141 3.97 17.12 -12.26
C GLU A 141 3.64 15.89 -13.11
N VAL A 142 4.47 14.85 -13.04
CA VAL A 142 4.18 13.55 -13.68
C VAL A 142 2.91 12.92 -13.10
N GLY A 143 2.74 12.98 -11.77
CA GLY A 143 1.57 12.46 -11.06
C GLY A 143 0.26 13.16 -11.47
N ALA A 144 0.27 14.50 -11.55
CA ALA A 144 -0.88 15.29 -11.97
C ALA A 144 -1.31 14.95 -13.41
N VAL A 145 -0.34 14.80 -14.32
CA VAL A 145 -0.63 14.40 -15.70
C VAL A 145 -1.15 12.96 -15.75
N ARG A 146 -0.56 12.04 -14.98
CA ARG A 146 -1.05 10.67 -14.85
C ARG A 146 -2.51 10.64 -14.39
N ALA A 147 -2.86 11.46 -13.40
CA ALA A 147 -4.21 11.55 -12.89
C ALA A 147 -5.20 12.00 -13.97
N GLN A 148 -4.86 12.99 -14.80
CA GLN A 148 -5.69 13.41 -15.93
C GLN A 148 -5.92 12.31 -16.98
N ILE A 149 -4.99 11.36 -17.11
CA ILE A 149 -5.05 10.26 -18.06
C ILE A 149 -5.83 9.07 -17.49
N GLU A 150 -5.57 8.70 -16.24
CA GLU A 150 -6.07 7.47 -15.62
C GLU A 150 -7.42 7.66 -14.91
N LEU A 151 -7.62 8.76 -14.18
CA LEU A 151 -8.84 8.99 -13.38
C LEU A 151 -10.14 8.91 -14.19
N PRO A 152 -10.25 9.48 -15.40
CA PRO A 152 -11.52 9.44 -16.13
C PRO A 152 -12.01 8.02 -16.39
N GLN A 153 -11.08 7.10 -16.67
CA GLN A 153 -11.41 5.71 -16.92
C GLN A 153 -11.67 4.96 -15.61
N ILE A 154 -10.87 5.20 -14.56
CA ILE A 154 -11.08 4.60 -13.24
C ILE A 154 -12.45 4.97 -12.66
N LEU A 155 -12.79 6.26 -12.66
CA LEU A 155 -14.07 6.79 -12.20
C LEU A 155 -15.26 6.23 -12.99
N LYS A 156 -15.05 5.83 -14.24
CA LYS A 156 -16.07 5.18 -15.06
C LYS A 156 -16.23 3.69 -14.73
N ASP A 157 -15.13 2.99 -14.47
CA ASP A 157 -15.10 1.54 -14.32
C ASP A 157 -15.55 1.06 -12.93
N ILE A 158 -15.21 1.79 -11.86
CA ILE A 158 -15.56 1.43 -10.48
C ILE A 158 -17.09 1.25 -10.31
N PRO A 159 -17.96 2.21 -10.69
CA PRO A 159 -19.40 2.05 -10.55
C PRO A 159 -19.97 0.92 -11.41
N LEU A 160 -19.33 0.59 -12.54
CA LEU A 160 -19.72 -0.54 -13.38
C LEU A 160 -19.41 -1.86 -12.67
N ALA A 161 -18.21 -2.00 -12.08
CA ALA A 161 -17.82 -3.16 -11.31
C ALA A 161 -18.74 -3.37 -10.10
N ILE A 162 -18.97 -2.34 -9.30
CA ILE A 162 -19.88 -2.39 -8.14
C ILE A 162 -21.27 -2.89 -8.56
N ARG A 163 -21.87 -2.31 -9.60
CA ARG A 163 -23.18 -2.74 -10.11
C ARG A 163 -23.20 -4.19 -10.59
N ARG A 164 -22.12 -4.68 -11.20
CA ARG A 164 -22.02 -6.09 -11.61
C ARG A 164 -21.98 -7.00 -10.39
N ILE A 165 -21.17 -6.67 -9.38
CA ILE A 165 -21.05 -7.44 -8.14
C ILE A 165 -22.41 -7.49 -7.43
N GLU A 166 -23.09 -6.35 -7.24
CA GLU A 166 -24.42 -6.30 -6.63
C GLU A 166 -25.45 -7.19 -7.35
N LYS A 167 -25.41 -7.24 -8.69
CA LYS A 167 -26.26 -8.14 -9.47
C LYS A 167 -25.92 -9.61 -9.20
N LEU A 168 -24.65 -9.97 -9.10
CA LEU A 168 -24.23 -11.34 -8.79
C LEU A 168 -24.68 -11.76 -7.40
N LEU A 169 -24.53 -10.89 -6.40
CA LEU A 169 -24.91 -11.16 -5.01
C LEU A 169 -26.42 -11.40 -4.83
N LYS A 170 -27.26 -10.83 -5.70
CA LYS A 170 -28.71 -11.09 -5.72
C LYS A 170 -29.08 -12.47 -6.26
N LEU A 171 -28.20 -13.14 -6.99
CA LEU A 171 -28.47 -14.45 -7.55
C LEU A 171 -28.30 -15.53 -6.48
N LYS A 172 -29.31 -16.40 -6.33
CA LYS A 172 -29.31 -17.52 -5.37
C LYS A 172 -28.06 -18.41 -5.47
N ALA A 173 -27.49 -18.55 -6.67
CA ALA A 173 -26.26 -19.32 -6.89
C ALA A 173 -25.08 -18.80 -6.06
N TYR A 174 -24.99 -17.48 -5.84
CA TYR A 174 -23.90 -16.84 -5.10
C TYR A 174 -24.16 -16.80 -3.59
N GLN A 175 -25.43 -16.75 -3.18
CA GLN A 175 -25.84 -16.78 -1.77
C GLN A 175 -25.45 -18.09 -1.05
N THR A 176 -25.20 -19.17 -1.79
CA THR A 176 -24.82 -20.49 -1.24
C THR A 176 -23.31 -20.71 -1.17
N LEU A 177 -22.49 -19.70 -1.48
CA LEU A 177 -21.03 -19.85 -1.56
C LEU A 177 -20.30 -19.67 -0.22
N GLY A 178 -21.02 -19.36 0.87
CA GLY A 178 -20.38 -19.11 2.18
C GLY A 178 -19.70 -17.74 2.29
N ILE A 179 -19.99 -16.84 1.35
CA ILE A 179 -19.55 -15.44 1.39
C ILE A 179 -20.39 -14.67 2.41
N ASP A 180 -19.75 -13.83 3.22
CA ASP A 180 -20.40 -12.84 4.07
C ASP A 180 -21.01 -11.74 3.21
N MET A 181 -22.29 -11.94 2.88
CA MET A 181 -23.05 -11.02 2.04
C MET A 181 -23.15 -9.62 2.65
N GLN A 182 -23.23 -9.53 3.98
CA GLN A 182 -23.34 -8.24 4.64
C GLN A 182 -21.99 -7.51 4.63
N GLY A 183 -20.90 -8.21 4.94
CA GLY A 183 -19.54 -7.68 4.85
C GLY A 183 -19.23 -7.15 3.46
N VAL A 184 -19.51 -7.93 2.42
CA VAL A 184 -19.32 -7.49 1.02
C VAL A 184 -20.22 -6.30 0.68
N THR A 185 -21.46 -6.26 1.16
CA THR A 185 -22.36 -5.12 0.91
C THR A 185 -21.86 -3.84 1.56
N ASN A 186 -21.31 -3.92 2.77
CA ASN A 186 -20.72 -2.79 3.48
C ASN A 186 -19.50 -2.25 2.73
N TYR A 187 -18.57 -3.13 2.33
CA TYR A 187 -17.41 -2.79 1.52
C TYR A 187 -17.82 -2.10 0.20
N LEU A 188 -18.81 -2.62 -0.52
CA LEU A 188 -19.32 -1.98 -1.74
C LEU A 188 -19.95 -0.59 -1.47
N SER A 189 -20.47 -0.36 -0.27
CA SER A 189 -20.98 0.95 0.14
C SER A 189 -19.83 1.93 0.39
N GLU A 190 -18.76 1.49 1.06
CA GLU A 190 -17.55 2.31 1.28
C GLU A 190 -16.92 2.71 -0.05
N LEU A 191 -16.80 1.78 -1.00
CA LEU A 191 -16.32 2.08 -2.34
C LEU A 191 -17.16 3.12 -3.07
N LYS A 192 -18.49 3.12 -2.90
CA LYS A 192 -19.36 4.14 -3.51
C LYS A 192 -19.12 5.52 -2.89
N THR A 193 -18.87 5.57 -1.58
CA THR A 193 -18.57 6.83 -0.88
C THR A 193 -17.24 7.40 -1.37
N ALA A 194 -16.16 6.58 -1.38
CA ALA A 194 -14.85 7.00 -1.88
C ALA A 194 -14.92 7.39 -3.37
N HIS A 195 -15.65 6.63 -4.19
CA HIS A 195 -15.87 6.97 -5.60
C HIS A 195 -16.60 8.31 -5.77
N ALA A 196 -17.64 8.57 -4.98
CA ALA A 196 -18.39 9.81 -5.06
C ALA A 196 -17.53 11.02 -4.68
N GLU A 197 -16.66 10.88 -3.68
CA GLU A 197 -15.73 11.92 -3.28
C GLU A 197 -14.64 12.15 -4.33
N ALA A 198 -14.05 11.08 -4.88
CA ALA A 198 -13.09 11.17 -5.98
C ALA A 198 -13.69 11.85 -7.22
N ASP A 199 -14.95 11.54 -7.58
CA ASP A 199 -15.65 12.18 -8.69
C ASP A 199 -15.94 13.67 -8.42
N ARG A 200 -16.26 14.03 -7.16
CA ARG A 200 -16.46 15.42 -6.74
C ARG A 200 -15.15 16.22 -6.87
N LEU A 201 -14.05 15.70 -6.35
CA LEU A 201 -12.71 16.31 -6.41
C LEU A 201 -12.24 16.45 -7.86
N TYR A 202 -12.39 15.39 -8.66
CA TYR A 202 -12.04 15.42 -10.08
C TYR A 202 -12.81 16.49 -10.86
N LYS A 203 -14.12 16.63 -10.60
CA LYS A 203 -14.94 17.69 -11.22
C LYS A 203 -14.60 19.10 -10.74
N ALA A 204 -14.06 19.23 -9.53
CA ALA A 204 -13.55 20.50 -9.00
C ALA A 204 -12.16 20.86 -9.55
N GLY A 205 -11.53 19.98 -10.33
CA GLY A 205 -10.18 20.16 -10.86
C GLY A 205 -9.07 19.69 -9.94
N ASP A 206 -9.40 19.17 -8.76
CA ASP A 206 -8.45 18.61 -7.80
C ASP A 206 -8.15 17.15 -8.14
N THR A 207 -7.25 16.95 -9.11
CA THR A 207 -6.90 15.60 -9.59
C THR A 207 -6.01 14.83 -8.63
N GLN A 208 -5.28 15.51 -7.74
CA GLN A 208 -4.38 14.85 -6.80
C GLN A 208 -5.17 14.20 -5.68
N SER A 209 -6.02 14.97 -4.98
CA SER A 209 -6.85 14.41 -3.93
C SER A 209 -7.87 13.41 -4.47
N ALA A 210 -8.36 13.60 -5.71
CA ALA A 210 -9.17 12.58 -6.38
C ALA A 210 -8.42 11.24 -6.56
N MET A 211 -7.11 11.28 -6.83
CA MET A 211 -6.30 10.07 -6.95
C MET A 211 -6.04 9.40 -5.60
N GLU A 212 -5.87 10.18 -4.53
CA GLU A 212 -5.71 9.66 -3.17
C GLU A 212 -6.96 8.89 -2.71
N GLU A 213 -8.15 9.43 -2.96
CA GLU A 213 -9.43 8.72 -2.71
C GLU A 213 -9.55 7.41 -3.51
N ILE A 214 -9.04 7.40 -4.75
CA ILE A 214 -8.97 6.18 -5.57
C ILE A 214 -7.90 5.21 -5.06
N GLN A 215 -6.80 5.69 -4.52
CA GLN A 215 -5.74 4.86 -3.98
C GLN A 215 -6.25 4.05 -2.78
N PHE A 216 -7.06 4.65 -1.91
CA PHE A 216 -7.78 3.91 -0.86
C PHE A 216 -8.58 2.73 -1.42
N ILE A 217 -9.26 2.89 -2.57
CA ILE A 217 -10.00 1.81 -3.24
C ILE A 217 -9.07 0.72 -3.79
N GLN A 218 -7.86 1.06 -4.21
CA GLN A 218 -6.88 0.08 -4.69
C GLN A 218 -6.24 -0.71 -3.55
N GLU A 219 -6.05 -0.06 -2.40
CA GLU A 219 -5.42 -0.62 -1.20
C GLU A 219 -6.38 -1.47 -0.37
N SER A 220 -7.66 -1.09 -0.29
CA SER A 220 -8.74 -1.85 0.39
C SER A 220 -9.23 -3.08 -0.39
N GLY A 221 -8.50 -3.48 -1.43
CA GLY A 221 -8.88 -4.50 -2.41
C GLY A 221 -9.69 -3.89 -3.53
N HIS A 222 -9.32 -4.15 -4.79
CA HIS A 222 -10.00 -3.55 -5.93
C HIS A 222 -11.33 -4.29 -6.24
N PRO A 223 -12.45 -3.62 -6.56
CA PRO A 223 -13.74 -4.29 -6.81
C PRO A 223 -13.67 -5.32 -7.96
N GLY A 224 -12.78 -5.11 -8.93
CA GLY A 224 -12.51 -6.09 -9.98
C GLY A 224 -11.90 -7.41 -9.46
N GLU A 225 -11.07 -7.36 -8.42
CA GLU A 225 -10.51 -8.56 -7.78
C GLU A 225 -11.63 -9.34 -7.07
N LEU A 226 -12.51 -8.64 -6.34
CA LEU A 226 -13.70 -9.25 -5.72
C LEU A 226 -14.61 -9.88 -6.79
N GLU A 227 -14.94 -9.17 -7.87
CA GLU A 227 -15.78 -9.69 -8.95
C GLU A 227 -15.18 -10.98 -9.55
N GLY A 228 -13.87 -10.97 -9.82
CA GLY A 228 -13.14 -12.13 -10.30
C GLY A 228 -13.23 -13.31 -9.35
N ALA A 229 -12.96 -13.07 -8.06
CA ALA A 229 -12.95 -14.09 -7.03
C ALA A 229 -14.33 -14.76 -6.87
N ILE A 230 -15.42 -13.99 -6.76
CA ILE A 230 -16.77 -14.56 -6.57
C ILE A 230 -17.25 -15.34 -7.80
N ARG A 231 -16.95 -14.86 -9.01
CA ARG A 231 -17.30 -15.58 -10.25
C ARG A 231 -16.56 -16.89 -10.33
N ARG A 232 -15.26 -16.87 -10.06
CA ARG A 232 -14.41 -18.05 -10.14
C ARG A 232 -14.73 -19.07 -9.05
N LEU A 233 -15.00 -18.62 -7.83
CA LEU A 233 -15.47 -19.47 -6.74
C LEU A 233 -16.77 -20.20 -7.13
N LYS A 234 -17.72 -19.48 -7.74
CA LYS A 234 -18.97 -20.07 -8.23
C LYS A 234 -18.73 -21.13 -9.31
N GLU A 235 -17.85 -20.86 -10.27
CA GLU A 235 -17.47 -21.83 -11.32
C GLU A 235 -16.88 -23.11 -10.73
N ILE A 236 -15.92 -22.98 -9.80
CA ILE A 236 -15.28 -24.10 -9.13
C ILE A 236 -16.31 -24.89 -8.31
N ASN A 237 -17.16 -24.21 -7.53
CA ASN A 237 -18.21 -24.87 -6.75
C ASN A 237 -19.17 -25.66 -7.63
N ASP A 238 -19.55 -25.14 -8.80
CA ASP A 238 -20.38 -25.87 -9.76
C ASP A 238 -19.69 -27.13 -10.31
N LEU A 239 -18.38 -27.07 -10.58
CA LEU A 239 -17.59 -28.25 -10.99
C LEU A 239 -17.58 -29.31 -9.88
N ILE A 240 -17.37 -28.89 -8.64
CA ILE A 240 -17.36 -29.79 -7.46
C ILE A 240 -18.73 -30.44 -7.25
N LYS A 241 -19.82 -29.69 -7.43
CA LYS A 241 -21.20 -30.22 -7.33
C LYS A 241 -21.49 -31.34 -8.34
N ARG A 242 -20.79 -31.36 -9.48
CA ARG A 242 -20.93 -32.42 -10.51
C ARG A 242 -20.16 -33.70 -10.19
N VAL A 243 -19.27 -33.68 -9.20
CA VAL A 243 -18.52 -34.88 -8.76
C VAL A 243 -19.47 -35.85 -8.06
N ARG A 244 -19.52 -37.10 -8.56
CA ARG A 244 -20.42 -38.13 -8.04
C ARG A 244 -19.91 -38.80 -6.76
N ASP A 245 -18.60 -39.02 -6.68
CA ASP A 245 -17.98 -39.61 -5.50
C ASP A 245 -18.05 -38.63 -4.31
N LYS A 246 -18.75 -39.05 -3.25
CA LYS A 246 -19.03 -38.18 -2.09
C LYS A 246 -17.80 -37.86 -1.25
N GLN A 247 -16.81 -38.75 -1.22
CA GLN A 247 -15.57 -38.44 -0.52
C GLN A 247 -14.78 -37.39 -1.31
N ILE A 248 -14.57 -37.62 -2.61
CA ILE A 248 -13.84 -36.66 -3.47
C ILE A 248 -14.54 -35.30 -3.49
N GLN A 249 -15.87 -35.30 -3.62
CA GLN A 249 -16.68 -34.07 -3.57
C GLN A 249 -16.49 -33.32 -2.26
N LYS A 250 -16.44 -34.03 -1.13
CA LYS A 250 -16.25 -33.44 0.19
C LYS A 250 -14.85 -32.83 0.32
N GLU A 251 -13.79 -33.56 -0.01
CA GLU A 251 -12.40 -33.06 0.04
C GLU A 251 -12.24 -31.80 -0.83
N LEU A 252 -12.78 -31.81 -2.05
CA LEU A 252 -12.76 -30.63 -2.92
C LEU A 252 -13.56 -29.45 -2.34
N SER A 253 -14.67 -29.71 -1.66
CA SER A 253 -15.48 -28.65 -1.03
C SER A 253 -14.74 -28.02 0.16
N GLU A 254 -13.97 -28.81 0.91
CA GLU A 254 -13.15 -28.32 2.03
C GLU A 254 -12.04 -27.37 1.54
N MET A 255 -11.51 -27.58 0.32
CA MET A 255 -10.56 -26.65 -0.32
C MET A 255 -11.14 -25.27 -0.65
N LEU A 256 -12.48 -25.10 -0.63
CA LEU A 256 -13.09 -23.79 -0.84
C LEU A 256 -13.05 -22.91 0.41
N PHE A 257 -12.86 -23.50 1.60
CA PHE A 257 -12.94 -22.77 2.86
C PHE A 257 -11.91 -21.60 2.95
N PRO A 258 -10.61 -21.81 2.66
CA PRO A 258 -9.64 -20.71 2.70
C PRO A 258 -9.95 -19.59 1.69
N ILE A 259 -10.56 -19.94 0.54
CA ILE A 259 -10.98 -18.95 -0.46
C ILE A 259 -12.13 -18.10 0.08
N THR A 260 -13.14 -18.74 0.69
CA THR A 260 -14.29 -18.02 1.25
C THR A 260 -13.87 -17.14 2.43
N GLU A 261 -12.92 -17.59 3.24
CA GLU A 261 -12.37 -16.82 4.36
C GLU A 261 -11.64 -15.57 3.85
N ALA A 262 -10.70 -15.72 2.91
CA ALA A 262 -10.01 -14.59 2.30
C ALA A 262 -10.98 -13.57 1.67
N ILE A 263 -12.04 -14.01 1.00
CA ILE A 263 -13.08 -13.09 0.47
C ILE A 263 -13.79 -12.36 1.61
N ASN A 264 -14.11 -13.04 2.71
CA ASN A 264 -14.83 -12.44 3.84
C ASN A 264 -13.96 -11.48 4.64
N GLU A 265 -12.64 -11.68 4.61
CA GLU A 265 -11.65 -10.80 5.25
C GLU A 265 -11.29 -9.58 4.38
N GLY A 266 -11.67 -9.57 3.10
CA GLY A 266 -11.37 -8.49 2.15
C GLY A 266 -10.11 -8.73 1.31
N ASP A 267 -9.42 -9.85 1.53
CA ASP A 267 -8.18 -10.23 0.84
C ASP A 267 -8.46 -10.86 -0.54
N PHE A 268 -9.08 -10.08 -1.43
CA PHE A 268 -9.53 -10.58 -2.73
C PHE A 268 -8.37 -11.04 -3.63
N ARG A 269 -7.18 -10.43 -3.50
CA ARG A 269 -5.99 -10.86 -4.24
C ARG A 269 -5.58 -12.27 -3.84
N VAL A 270 -5.52 -12.54 -2.54
CA VAL A 270 -5.19 -13.85 -1.97
C VAL A 270 -6.23 -14.88 -2.39
N ALA A 271 -7.52 -14.51 -2.32
CA ALA A 271 -8.59 -15.37 -2.81
C ALA A 271 -8.38 -15.75 -4.28
N ASN A 272 -8.04 -14.79 -5.15
CA ASN A 272 -7.76 -15.05 -6.56
C ASN A 272 -6.52 -15.94 -6.78
N GLU A 273 -5.45 -15.74 -6.01
CA GLU A 273 -4.26 -16.60 -6.05
C GLU A 273 -4.61 -18.05 -5.71
N ILE A 274 -5.29 -18.29 -4.58
CA ILE A 274 -5.73 -19.62 -4.18
C ILE A 274 -6.67 -20.23 -5.23
N LEU A 275 -7.61 -19.43 -5.77
CA LEU A 275 -8.52 -19.87 -6.84
C LEU A 275 -7.76 -20.32 -8.10
N ASN A 276 -6.69 -19.62 -8.47
CA ASN A 276 -5.86 -19.98 -9.62
C ASN A 276 -5.11 -21.30 -9.41
N GLU A 277 -4.71 -21.62 -8.17
CA GLU A 277 -4.06 -22.89 -7.83
C GLU A 277 -5.08 -24.05 -7.75
N VAL A 278 -6.25 -23.81 -7.18
CA VAL A 278 -7.30 -24.82 -6.97
C VAL A 278 -8.00 -25.18 -8.28
N HIS A 279 -8.23 -24.21 -9.18
CA HIS A 279 -9.04 -24.43 -10.38
C HIS A 279 -8.53 -25.55 -11.32
N PRO A 280 -7.23 -25.62 -11.68
CA PRO A 280 -6.71 -26.71 -12.52
C PRO A 280 -6.91 -28.10 -11.89
N LEU A 281 -6.73 -28.19 -10.57
CA LEU A 281 -6.93 -29.45 -9.83
C LEU A 281 -8.39 -29.88 -9.86
N VAL A 282 -9.31 -28.98 -9.51
CA VAL A 282 -10.76 -29.26 -9.51
C VAL A 282 -11.23 -29.64 -10.91
N THR A 283 -10.73 -28.96 -11.95
CA THR A 283 -11.08 -29.27 -13.34
C THR A 283 -10.61 -30.68 -13.73
N ASP A 284 -9.38 -31.05 -13.42
CA ASP A 284 -8.86 -32.37 -13.74
C ASP A 284 -9.53 -33.48 -12.93
N VAL A 285 -9.73 -33.26 -11.62
CA VAL A 285 -10.38 -34.22 -10.73
C VAL A 285 -11.84 -34.42 -11.10
N SER A 286 -12.58 -33.34 -11.37
CA SER A 286 -13.99 -33.45 -11.78
C SER A 286 -14.14 -34.29 -13.05
N ARG A 287 -13.28 -34.08 -14.05
CA ARG A 287 -13.23 -34.90 -15.27
C ARG A 287 -12.89 -36.36 -15.00
N LYS A 288 -11.86 -36.64 -14.21
CA LYS A 288 -11.40 -38.01 -13.90
C LYS A 288 -12.37 -38.77 -13.00
N SER A 289 -13.14 -38.07 -12.18
CA SER A 289 -14.08 -38.67 -11.22
C SER A 289 -15.32 -39.31 -11.87
N TYR A 290 -15.66 -38.94 -13.13
CA TYR A 290 -16.93 -39.34 -13.75
C TYR A 290 -17.12 -40.86 -13.92
N LYS A 291 -16.02 -41.60 -14.10
CA LYS A 291 -15.99 -43.07 -14.21
C LYS A 291 -14.72 -43.64 -13.53
N ALA A 292 -14.38 -43.13 -12.36
CA ALA A 292 -13.16 -43.53 -11.67
C ALA A 292 -13.22 -45.00 -11.22
N SER A 293 -12.19 -45.78 -11.56
CA SER A 293 -11.94 -47.08 -10.94
C SER A 293 -11.52 -46.91 -9.47
N ALA A 294 -11.52 -47.99 -8.67
CA ALA A 294 -11.03 -47.93 -7.29
C ALA A 294 -9.59 -47.41 -7.20
N LYS A 295 -8.72 -47.78 -8.15
CA LYS A 295 -7.34 -47.26 -8.24
C LYS A 295 -7.32 -45.76 -8.52
N THR A 296 -8.06 -45.31 -9.54
CA THR A 296 -8.17 -43.89 -9.91
C THR A 296 -8.70 -43.05 -8.74
N ARG A 297 -9.65 -43.58 -7.97
CA ARG A 297 -10.18 -42.93 -6.77
C ARG A 297 -9.10 -42.72 -5.72
N THR A 298 -8.31 -43.75 -5.41
CA THR A 298 -7.19 -43.64 -4.45
C THR A 298 -6.14 -42.64 -4.93
N ASP A 299 -5.79 -42.66 -6.22
CA ASP A 299 -4.84 -41.71 -6.80
C ASP A 299 -5.34 -40.25 -6.71
N ILE A 300 -6.63 -40.03 -6.95
CA ILE A 300 -7.26 -38.70 -6.78
C ILE A 300 -7.16 -38.26 -5.33
N LEU A 301 -7.59 -39.10 -4.37
CA LEU A 301 -7.58 -38.74 -2.95
C LEU A 301 -6.17 -38.43 -2.44
N LYS A 302 -5.17 -39.22 -2.86
CA LYS A 302 -3.77 -38.94 -2.55
C LYS A 302 -3.35 -37.58 -3.09
N ARG A 303 -3.67 -37.27 -4.36
CA ARG A 303 -3.33 -36.00 -4.97
C ARG A 303 -4.02 -34.81 -4.30
N LEU A 304 -5.26 -34.99 -3.84
CA LEU A 304 -5.97 -33.95 -3.07
C LEU A 304 -5.26 -33.69 -1.74
N SER A 305 -4.87 -34.75 -1.02
CA SER A 305 -4.12 -34.62 0.24
C SER A 305 -2.74 -33.99 0.03
N ASP A 306 -2.00 -34.38 -1.01
CA ASP A 306 -0.70 -33.80 -1.33
C ASP A 306 -0.84 -32.30 -1.69
N PHE A 307 -1.92 -31.93 -2.37
CA PHE A 307 -2.21 -30.54 -2.73
C PHE A 307 -2.61 -29.72 -1.50
N GLU A 308 -3.47 -30.25 -0.63
CA GLU A 308 -3.83 -29.61 0.64
C GLU A 308 -2.59 -29.35 1.49
N GLY A 309 -1.68 -30.33 1.60
CA GLY A 309 -0.41 -30.16 2.32
C GLY A 309 0.44 -29.02 1.74
N LYS A 310 0.57 -28.93 0.42
CA LYS A 310 1.30 -27.84 -0.25
C LYS A 310 0.65 -26.47 -0.03
N MET A 311 -0.68 -26.40 -0.11
CA MET A 311 -1.43 -25.17 0.13
C MET A 311 -1.25 -24.70 1.57
N ASN A 312 -1.36 -25.60 2.54
CA ASN A 312 -1.18 -25.27 3.96
C ASN A 312 0.23 -24.73 4.23
N SER A 313 1.27 -25.38 3.72
CA SER A 313 2.64 -24.88 3.88
C SER A 313 2.84 -23.49 3.26
N LYS A 314 2.28 -23.23 2.07
CA LYS A 314 2.33 -21.89 1.45
C LYS A 314 1.61 -20.83 2.27
N MET A 315 0.44 -21.16 2.84
CA MET A 315 -0.31 -20.23 3.67
C MET A 315 0.44 -19.93 4.97
N GLU A 316 1.03 -20.94 5.61
CA GLU A 316 1.88 -20.77 6.80
C GLU A 316 3.11 -19.90 6.49
N GLU A 317 3.77 -20.11 5.35
CA GLU A 317 4.90 -19.27 4.89
C GLU A 317 4.45 -17.80 4.66
N ARG A 318 3.28 -17.60 4.07
CA ARG A 318 2.72 -16.26 3.83
C ARG A 318 2.43 -15.53 5.14
N GLU A 319 1.81 -16.21 6.11
CA GLU A 319 1.52 -15.64 7.43
C GLU A 319 2.79 -15.29 8.20
N GLU A 320 3.85 -16.10 8.08
CA GLU A 320 5.15 -15.78 8.67
C GLU A 320 5.77 -14.54 8.03
N MET A 321 5.73 -14.44 6.70
CA MET A 321 6.23 -13.27 5.97
C MET A 321 5.45 -11.99 6.29
N GLU A 322 4.13 -12.09 6.46
CA GLU A 322 3.29 -10.97 6.88
C GLU A 322 3.63 -10.52 8.31
N ARG A 323 3.81 -11.46 9.25
CA ARG A 323 4.25 -11.15 10.62
C ARG A 323 5.62 -10.48 10.66
N ILE A 324 6.60 -11.01 9.93
CA ILE A 324 7.93 -10.39 9.84
C ILE A 324 7.84 -8.99 9.22
N GLY A 325 6.98 -8.80 8.23
CA GLY A 325 6.71 -7.49 7.63
C GLY A 325 6.10 -6.50 8.62
N GLU A 326 5.07 -6.92 9.36
CA GLU A 326 4.43 -6.11 10.41
C GLU A 326 5.43 -5.74 11.51
N GLU A 327 6.27 -6.68 11.97
CA GLU A 327 7.30 -6.45 12.97
C GLU A 327 8.33 -5.41 12.51
N LYS A 328 8.82 -5.52 11.26
CA LYS A 328 9.75 -4.55 10.68
C LYS A 328 9.13 -3.16 10.52
N MET A 329 7.88 -3.09 10.09
CA MET A 329 7.16 -1.80 9.98
C MET A 329 6.97 -1.16 11.35
N MET A 330 6.63 -1.94 12.38
CA MET A 330 6.51 -1.45 13.75
C MET A 330 7.86 -1.01 14.33
N GLU A 331 8.96 -1.67 13.97
CA GLU A 331 10.31 -1.29 14.35
C GLU A 331 10.74 0.03 13.65
N GLU A 332 10.44 0.18 12.36
CA GLU A 332 10.67 1.44 11.62
C GLU A 332 9.81 2.60 12.14
N LEU A 333 8.56 2.35 12.54
CA LEU A 333 7.69 3.36 13.15
C LEU A 333 8.20 3.78 14.54
N LYS A 334 8.68 2.84 15.35
CA LYS A 334 9.33 3.14 16.64
C LYS A 334 10.65 3.89 16.47
N ALA A 335 11.42 3.57 15.43
CA ALA A 335 12.65 4.29 15.11
C ALA A 335 12.41 5.73 14.62
N LYS A 336 11.18 6.06 14.19
CA LYS A 336 10.74 7.39 13.78
C LYS A 336 9.98 8.16 14.86
N GLU A 337 9.74 7.60 16.05
CA GLU A 337 9.25 8.40 17.18
C GLU A 337 10.36 9.37 17.62
N PRO A 338 10.13 10.70 17.63
CA PRO A 338 11.11 11.63 18.15
C PRO A 338 11.35 11.30 19.62
N ALA A 339 12.64 11.17 19.98
CA ALA A 339 13.07 10.91 21.35
C ALA A 339 12.28 11.79 22.33
N GLN A 340 11.61 11.15 23.29
CA GLN A 340 10.91 11.83 24.37
C GLN A 340 11.81 12.92 24.95
N ILE A 341 11.35 14.17 24.86
CA ILE A 341 11.94 15.30 25.58
C ILE A 341 11.94 14.90 27.05
N GLN A 342 13.13 14.68 27.62
CA GLN A 342 13.27 14.48 29.05
C GLN A 342 12.63 15.69 29.74
N PRO A 343 11.76 15.50 30.76
CA PRO A 343 11.18 16.63 31.45
C PRO A 343 12.32 17.44 32.10
N ILE A 344 12.41 18.71 31.72
CA ILE A 344 13.32 19.69 32.33
C ILE A 344 13.03 19.68 33.84
N PRO A 345 14.04 19.49 34.72
CA PRO A 345 13.82 19.57 36.15
C PRO A 345 13.45 21.00 36.50
N ILE A 346 12.23 21.19 37.00
CA ILE A 346 11.79 22.47 37.56
C ILE A 346 12.57 22.66 38.87
N GLU A 347 13.57 23.53 38.86
CA GLU A 347 14.21 24.00 40.08
C GLU A 347 13.15 24.67 40.96
N SER A 348 12.92 24.06 42.11
CA SER A 348 12.12 24.59 43.20
C SER A 348 12.80 25.83 43.76
N SER A 349 12.18 27.00 43.65
CA SER A 349 12.57 28.18 44.41
C SER A 349 11.35 29.06 44.67
N ILE A 350 10.45 28.63 45.56
CA ILE A 350 9.73 29.57 46.43
C ILE A 350 9.52 28.89 47.79
N THR A 351 10.28 29.33 48.77
CA THR A 351 10.16 29.02 50.20
C THR A 351 8.87 29.66 50.75
N PRO A 352 8.01 28.95 51.50
CA PRO A 352 7.09 29.59 52.41
C PRO A 352 7.70 29.65 53.81
N THR A 353 7.95 30.87 54.30
CA THR A 353 8.26 31.15 55.69
C THR A 353 7.09 30.70 56.57
N ILE A 354 7.33 29.72 57.45
CA ILE A 354 6.43 29.36 58.54
C ILE A 354 6.93 30.07 59.80
N GLU A 355 6.12 30.99 60.34
CA GLU A 355 6.13 31.26 61.77
C GLU A 355 4.80 30.79 62.38
N GLN A 356 4.93 29.77 63.24
CA GLN A 356 3.96 29.36 64.25
C GLN A 356 3.72 30.58 65.18
N THR A 357 2.60 30.79 65.87
CA THR A 357 2.11 29.94 66.96
C THR A 357 0.84 30.57 67.58
N THR A 358 -0.06 29.69 68.06
CA THR A 358 -0.91 29.78 69.27
C THR A 358 -2.29 30.46 69.29
N ALA A 359 -3.23 29.62 69.79
CA ALA A 359 -4.28 29.88 70.78
C ALA A 359 -5.58 30.54 70.28
N VAL A 360 -6.67 29.79 70.09
CA VAL A 360 -7.62 29.19 71.07
C VAL A 360 -8.83 30.10 71.32
N GLN A 361 -9.99 29.52 70.95
CA GLN A 361 -11.37 29.68 71.48
C GLN A 361 -12.13 31.02 71.32
N THR A 362 -13.21 30.89 70.51
CA THR A 362 -14.61 31.39 70.60
C THR A 362 -15.09 32.01 71.92
N PRO A 363 -16.24 32.74 72.01
CA PRO A 363 -17.43 32.78 71.12
C PRO A 363 -17.90 34.23 70.82
N SER A 364 -18.88 34.52 69.94
CA SER A 364 -20.30 34.16 69.91
C SER A 364 -20.90 34.41 68.54
#